data_AF-A0A3M1LWT2-F1
#
_entry.id   AF-A0A3M1LWT2-F1
#
_cell.length_a   1.000
_cell.length_b   1.000
_cell.length_c   1.000
_cell.angle_alpha   90.00
_cell.angle_beta   90.00
_cell.angle_gamma   90.00
#
_symmetry.space_group_name_H-M   'P 1'
#
loop_
_entity.id
_entity.type
_entity.pdbx_description
1 polymer ?
#
loop_
_entity_poly.entity_id
_entity_poly.type
_entity_poly.pdbx_seq_one_letter_code
_entity_poly.pdbx_strand_id
1 'polypeptide(L)'
;MMRAHLDVGASNLAIRNGSLKGIIERVFAVAKPEAAYFFVESGHRTMLAVLDIADPSLIPQIAEPLFQDLDADVTILPVMISPELEQGLASWVKAA
;
A
#
# COMPACT_ATOMS: atom_id res chain seq x y z
N MET A 1 -5.94 -3.43 -0.60
CA MET A 1 -4.89 -3.04 -1.58
C MET A 1 -4.38 -1.65 -1.24
N MET A 2 -3.07 -1.45 -1.32
CA MET A 2 -2.41 -0.16 -1.17
C MET A 2 -1.58 0.16 -2.41
N ARG A 3 -1.68 1.38 -2.93
CA ARG A 3 -0.79 1.93 -3.96
C ARG A 3 -0.05 3.12 -3.37
N ALA A 4 1.26 3.21 -3.58
CA ALA A 4 2.08 4.34 -3.18
C ALA A 4 2.86 4.86 -4.39
N HIS A 5 2.60 6.11 -4.79
CA HIS A 5 3.37 6.87 -5.77
C HIS A 5 4.41 7.70 -5.05
N LEU A 6 5.69 7.37 -5.24
CA LEU A 6 6.77 8.09 -4.59
C LEU A 6 7.12 9.33 -5.41
N ASP A 7 7.25 10.49 -4.76
CA ASP A 7 7.76 11.69 -5.42
C ASP A 7 9.15 11.41 -6.02
N VAL A 8 9.40 11.96 -7.20
CA VAL A 8 10.64 11.71 -7.95
C VAL A 8 11.84 12.31 -7.22
N GLY A 9 11.71 13.51 -6.67
CA GLY A 9 12.77 14.22 -5.97
C GLY A 9 13.14 13.52 -4.65
N ALA A 10 12.14 13.28 -3.81
CA ALA A 10 12.31 12.62 -2.51
C ALA A 10 12.86 11.20 -2.67
N SER A 11 12.29 10.41 -3.58
CA SER A 11 12.78 9.05 -3.82
C SER A 11 14.17 9.00 -4.45
N ASN A 12 14.55 9.98 -5.28
CA ASN A 12 15.92 10.10 -5.77
C ASN A 12 16.92 10.37 -4.65
N LEU A 13 16.58 11.26 -3.71
CA LEU A 13 17.41 11.55 -2.54
C LEU A 13 17.56 10.30 -1.67
N ALA A 14 16.45 9.60 -1.38
CA ALA A 14 16.42 8.37 -0.60
C ALA A 14 17.23 7.21 -1.22
N ILE A 15 17.30 7.14 -2.56
CA ILE A 15 18.18 6.19 -3.25
C ILE A 15 19.65 6.58 -3.09
N ARG A 16 19.97 7.85 -3.33
CA ARG A 16 21.36 8.35 -3.29
C ARG A 16 21.99 8.24 -1.91
N ASN A 17 21.21 8.49 -0.86
CA ASN A 17 21.68 8.38 0.53
C ASN A 17 21.49 6.97 1.13
N GLY A 18 20.90 6.03 0.39
CA GLY A 18 20.69 4.64 0.80
C GLY A 18 19.54 4.41 1.78
N SER A 19 18.72 5.41 2.10
CA SER A 19 17.63 5.27 3.08
C SER A 19 16.39 4.54 2.54
N LEU A 20 16.20 4.49 1.22
CA LEU A 20 14.97 3.94 0.61
C LEU A 20 14.67 2.51 1.09
N LYS A 21 15.68 1.64 1.13
CA LYS A 21 15.52 0.25 1.59
C LYS A 21 15.01 0.18 3.03
N GLY A 22 15.59 0.97 3.93
CA GLY A 22 15.18 1.01 5.32
C GLY A 22 13.77 1.60 5.52
N ILE A 23 13.35 2.55 4.68
CA ILE A 23 11.98 3.07 4.70
C ILE A 23 11.00 1.97 4.31
N ILE A 24 11.24 1.26 3.20
CA ILE A 24 10.38 0.16 2.75
C ILE A 24 10.35 -0.99 3.77
N GLU A 25 11.49 -1.32 4.39
CA GLU A 25 11.56 -2.34 5.45
C GLU A 25 10.71 -1.98 6.68
N ARG A 26 10.71 -0.70 7.10
CA ARG A 26 9.82 -0.23 8.19
C ARG A 26 8.36 -0.40 7.84
N VAL A 27 7.97 -0.01 6.62
CA VAL A 27 6.60 -0.17 6.12
C VAL A 27 6.21 -1.65 6.12
N PHE A 28 7.09 -2.54 5.63
CA PHE A 28 6.80 -3.97 5.53
C PHE A 28 6.77 -4.69 6.89
N ALA A 29 7.51 -4.20 7.89
CA ALA A 29 7.47 -4.73 9.24
C ALA A 29 6.07 -4.63 9.88
N VAL A 30 5.34 -3.56 9.57
CA VAL A 30 3.97 -3.34 10.03
C VAL A 30 2.97 -3.94 9.04
N ALA A 31 3.09 -3.58 7.75
CA ALA A 31 2.08 -3.89 6.73
C ALA A 31 2.00 -5.37 6.35
N LYS A 32 3.11 -6.12 6.49
CA LYS A 32 3.24 -7.55 6.16
C LYS A 32 2.44 -7.95 4.90
N PRO A 33 2.74 -7.34 3.74
CA PRO A 33 1.97 -7.55 2.53
C PRO A 33 2.00 -9.03 2.12
N GLU A 34 0.87 -9.56 1.65
CA GLU A 34 0.79 -10.88 1.03
C GLU A 34 1.59 -10.90 -0.28
N ALA A 35 1.53 -9.79 -1.02
CA ALA A 35 2.27 -9.56 -2.23
C ALA A 35 2.60 -8.06 -2.36
N ALA A 36 3.81 -7.77 -2.84
CA ALA A 36 4.23 -6.43 -3.18
C ALA A 36 4.88 -6.40 -4.57
N TYR A 37 4.44 -5.45 -5.39
CA TYR A 37 4.91 -5.24 -6.75
C TYR A 37 5.48 -3.82 -6.86
N PHE A 38 6.60 -3.69 -7.55
CA PHE A 38 7.26 -2.41 -7.79
C PHE A 38 7.35 -2.18 -9.29
N PHE A 39 6.87 -1.04 -9.75
CA PHE A 39 6.81 -0.70 -11.16
C PHE A 39 6.81 0.82 -11.35
N VAL A 40 6.84 1.26 -12.60
CA VAL A 40 6.71 2.67 -12.95
C VAL A 40 5.28 2.93 -13.39
N GLU A 41 4.62 3.88 -12.74
CA GLU A 41 3.30 4.36 -13.13
C GLU A 41 3.33 5.88 -13.21
N SER A 42 2.84 6.44 -14.31
CA SER A 42 2.81 7.90 -14.55
C SER A 42 4.16 8.60 -14.33
N GLY A 43 5.27 7.93 -14.66
CA GLY A 43 6.63 8.46 -14.49
C GLY A 43 7.17 8.44 -13.05
N HIS A 44 6.45 7.84 -12.10
CA HIS A 44 6.84 7.75 -10.70
C HIS A 44 7.29 6.34 -10.34
N ARG A 45 8.10 6.21 -9.29
CA ARG A 45 8.36 4.91 -8.66
C ARG A 45 7.12 4.54 -7.87
N THR A 46 6.56 3.37 -8.16
CA THR A 46 5.28 2.96 -7.60
C THR A 46 5.40 1.61 -6.93
N MET A 47 4.78 1.51 -5.75
CA MET A 47 4.59 0.26 -5.03
C MET A 47 3.10 -0.05 -4.97
N LEU A 48 2.73 -1.29 -5.34
CA LEU A 48 1.41 -1.84 -5.12
C LEU A 48 1.52 -3.02 -4.17
N ALA A 49 0.75 -3.00 -3.10
CA ALA A 49 0.76 -4.04 -2.08
C ALA A 49 -0.65 -4.58 -1.83
N VAL A 50 -0.77 -5.89 -1.72
CA VAL A 50 -1.96 -6.58 -1.20
C VAL A 50 -1.75 -6.74 0.30
N LEU A 51 -2.64 -6.12 1.08
CA LEU A 51 -2.54 -6.04 2.53
C LEU A 51 -3.78 -6.70 3.14
N ASP A 52 -3.56 -7.56 4.13
CA ASP A 52 -4.59 -8.05 5.03
C ASP A 52 -4.58 -7.19 6.31
N ILE A 53 -5.30 -6.08 6.28
CA ILE A 53 -5.40 -5.16 7.43
C ILE A 53 -6.65 -5.51 8.23
N ALA A 54 -6.48 -6.32 9.27
CA ALA A 54 -7.55 -6.62 10.23
C ALA A 54 -7.90 -5.43 11.14
N ASP A 55 -6.92 -4.57 11.44
CA ASP A 55 -7.08 -3.36 12.27
C ASP A 55 -6.74 -2.09 11.46
N PRO A 56 -7.75 -1.30 11.05
CA PRO A 56 -7.55 -0.03 10.34
C PRO A 56 -6.70 1.00 11.09
N SER A 57 -6.53 0.86 12.42
CA SER A 57 -5.69 1.76 13.22
C SER A 57 -4.20 1.70 12.83
N LEU A 58 -3.79 0.67 12.08
CA LEU A 58 -2.43 0.51 11.58
C LEU A 58 -2.13 1.38 10.35
N ILE A 59 -3.14 1.96 9.70
CA ILE A 59 -2.95 2.76 8.48
C ILE A 59 -1.92 3.88 8.66
N PRO A 60 -1.94 4.71 9.72
CA PRO A 60 -0.92 5.73 9.94
C PRO A 60 0.50 5.16 10.07
N GLN A 61 0.66 4.02 10.74
CA GLN A 61 1.98 3.39 10.89
C GLN A 61 2.55 2.89 9.55
N ILE A 62 1.69 2.55 8.61
CA ILE A 62 2.06 2.13 7.25
C ILE A 62 2.31 3.37 6.35
N ALA A 63 1.44 4.37 6.43
CA ALA A 63 1.42 5.49 5.49
C ALA A 63 2.38 6.64 5.88
N GLU A 64 2.54 6.95 7.17
CA GLU A 64 3.40 8.07 7.60
C GLU A 64 4.86 7.97 7.13
N PRO A 65 5.53 6.80 7.16
CA PRO A 65 6.88 6.70 6.60
C PRO A 65 6.92 7.04 5.10
N LEU A 66 5.88 6.71 4.35
CA LEU A 66 5.78 7.01 2.93
C LEU A 66 5.53 8.51 2.69
N PHE A 67 4.71 9.15 3.53
CA PHE A 67 4.48 10.60 3.47
C PHE A 67 5.72 11.38 3.88
N GLN A 68 6.27 11.11 5.06
CA GLN A 68 7.34 11.93 5.65
C GLN A 68 8.68 11.73 4.95
N ASP A 69 9.03 10.48 4.59
CA ASP A 69 10.37 10.19 4.06
C ASP A 69 10.43 10.19 2.53
N LEU A 70 9.29 10.04 1.84
CA LEU A 70 9.23 9.84 0.38
C LEU A 70 8.24 10.78 -0.33
N ASP A 71 7.55 11.66 0.39
CA ASP A 71 6.53 12.58 -0.15
C ASP A 71 5.54 11.87 -1.07
N ALA A 72 5.10 10.68 -0.64
CA ALA A 72 4.34 9.77 -1.48
C ALA A 72 2.83 10.07 -1.49
N ASP A 73 2.19 9.91 -2.64
CA ASP A 73 0.72 9.78 -2.72
C ASP A 73 0.33 8.33 -2.45
N VAL A 74 -0.39 8.10 -1.35
CA VAL A 74 -0.81 6.77 -0.89
C VAL A 74 -2.32 6.61 -1.00
N THR A 75 -2.75 5.59 -1.74
CA THR A 75 -4.14 5.14 -1.86
C THR A 75 -4.29 3.81 -1.15
N ILE A 76 -5.24 3.68 -0.22
CA ILE A 76 -5.61 2.41 0.42
C ILE A 76 -7.09 2.13 0.15
N LEU A 77 -7.37 0.98 -0.44
CA LEU A 77 -8.73 0.56 -0.79
C LEU A 77 -9.01 -0.86 -0.27
N PRO A 78 -10.18 -1.11 0.33
CA PRO A 78 -10.64 -2.47 0.55
C PRO A 78 -10.85 -3.16 -0.81
N VAL A 79 -10.44 -4.41 -0.90
CA VAL A 79 -10.62 -5.25 -2.09
C VAL A 79 -11.10 -6.62 -1.62
N MET A 80 -11.83 -7.33 -2.48
CA MET A 80 -12.34 -8.66 -2.19
C MET A 80 -11.82 -9.65 -3.22
N ILE A 81 -11.56 -10.89 -2.78
CA ILE A 81 -11.34 -12.03 -3.66
C ILE A 81 -12.68 -12.60 -4.16
N SER A 82 -12.66 -13.44 -5.20
CA SER A 82 -13.89 -14.00 -5.80
C SER A 82 -14.86 -14.62 -4.78
N PRO A 83 -14.41 -15.48 -3.84
CA PRO A 83 -15.30 -16.07 -2.85
C PRO A 83 -16.00 -15.05 -1.92
N GLU A 84 -15.31 -13.97 -1.56
CA GLU A 84 -15.85 -12.91 -0.70
C GLU A 84 -16.91 -12.09 -1.44
N LEU A 85 -16.68 -11.80 -2.72
CA LEU A 85 -17.67 -11.15 -3.58
C LEU A 85 -18.94 -12.00 -3.70
N GLU A 86 -18.79 -13.31 -3.95
CA GLU A 86 -19.91 -14.25 -4.03
C GLU A 86 -20.71 -14.30 -2.72
N GLN A 87 -20.03 -14.34 -1.57
CA GLN A 87 -20.67 -14.30 -0.26
C GLN A 87 -21.45 -12.99 -0.03
N GLY A 88 -20.86 -11.85 -0.40
CA GLY A 88 -21.50 -10.54 -0.31
C GLY A 88 -22.77 -10.45 -1.16
N LEU A 89 -22.69 -10.89 -2.42
CA LEU A 89 -23.84 -10.92 -3.34
C LEU A 89 -24.94 -11.88 -2.88
N ALA A 90 -24.57 -13.08 -2.40
CA ALA A 90 -25.55 -14.05 -1.90
C ALA A 90 -26.31 -13.53 -0.67
N SER A 91 -25.64 -12.77 0.19
CA SER A 91 -26.25 -12.14 1.37
C SER A 91 -27.23 -11.04 0.97
N TRP A 92 -26.89 -10.23 -0.04
CA TRP A 92 -27.77 -9.20 -0.59
C TRP A 92 -29.05 -9.80 -1.20
N VAL A 93 -28.93 -10.85 -2.01
CA VAL A 93 -30.08 -11.52 -2.64
C VAL A 93 -31.05 -12.10 -1.61
N LYS A 94 -30.57 -12.55 -0.44
CA LYS A 94 -31.43 -13.03 0.65
C LYS A 94 -32.13 -11.91 1.42
N ALA A 95 -31.58 -10.70 1.39
CA ALA A 95 -32.10 -9.54 2.10
C ALA A 95 -33.06 -8.68 1.24
N ALA A 96 -33.11 -8.92 -0.07
CA ALA A 96 -34.00 -8.28 -1.04
C ALA A 96 -35.31 -9.07 -1.20
#